data_AF-A0A2I1G9P2-F1
#
_entry.id   AF-A0A2I1G9P2-F1
#
_cell.length_a   1.000
_cell.length_b   1.000
_cell.length_c   1.000
_cell.angle_alpha   90.00
_cell.angle_beta   90.00
_cell.angle_gamma   90.00
#
_symmetry.space_group_name_H-M   'P 1'
#
loop_
_entity.id
_entity.type
_entity.pdbx_description
1 polymer ?
#
loop_
_entity_poly.entity_id
_entity_poly.type
_entity_poly.pdbx_seq_one_letter_code
_entity_poly.pdbx_strand_id
1 'polypeptide(L)' 'PGYSYASMIGQAIMTSPEKKLALAEIYSWISKTYPYYRMNDIGWKNSIRHNLSLYSAFIRVP' A
#
# COMPACT_ATOMS: atom_id res chain seq x y z
N PRO A 1 0.20 -7.52 12.83
CA PRO A 1 -0.98 -7.27 11.95
C PRO A 1 -1.33 -8.56 11.19
N GLY A 2 -2.61 -8.94 11.10
CA GLY A 2 -3.04 -10.18 10.43
C GLY A 2 -3.27 -10.08 8.92
N TYR A 3 -3.05 -8.91 8.33
CA TYR A 3 -3.26 -8.67 6.90
C TYR A 3 -1.96 -8.74 6.11
N SER A 4 -2.03 -9.33 4.91
CA SER A 4 -0.92 -9.31 3.97
C SER A 4 -0.69 -7.91 3.39
N TYR A 5 0.50 -7.66 2.84
CA TYR A 5 0.80 -6.41 2.12
C TYR A 5 -0.16 -6.17 0.95
N ALA A 6 -0.47 -7.20 0.16
CA ALA A 6 -1.47 -7.10 -0.90
C ALA A 6 -2.84 -6.70 -0.36
N SER A 7 -3.30 -7.28 0.75
CA SER A 7 -4.58 -6.91 1.38
C SER A 7 -4.59 -5.46 1.85
N MET A 8 -3.49 -4.96 2.43
CA MET A 8 -3.40 -3.56 2.87
C MET A 8 -3.39 -2.58 1.69
N ILE A 9 -2.65 -2.90 0.62
CA ILE A 9 -2.63 -2.10 -0.61
C ILE A 9 -4.03 -2.05 -1.23
N GLY A 10 -4.70 -3.20 -1.32
CA GLY A 10 -6.06 -3.29 -1.86
C GLY A 10 -7.05 -2.44 -1.08
N GLN A 11 -7.01 -2.49 0.25
CA GLN A 11 -7.86 -1.63 1.09
C GLN A 11 -7.58 -0.14 0.89
N ALA A 12 -6.30 0.26 0.79
CA ALA A 12 -5.94 1.65 0.52
C ALA A 12 -6.55 2.15 -0.80
N ILE A 13 -6.32 1.42 -1.90
CA ILE A 13 -6.82 1.78 -3.23
C ILE A 13 -8.35 1.79 -3.27
N MET A 14 -8.99 0.79 -2.66
CA MET A 14 -10.46 0.69 -2.63
C MET A 14 -11.12 1.78 -1.79
N THR A 15 -10.40 2.37 -0.83
CA THR A 15 -10.91 3.52 -0.05
C THR A 15 -10.84 4.83 -0.85
N SER A 16 -9.97 4.93 -1.85
CA SER A 16 -9.90 6.09 -2.74
C SER A 16 -11.15 6.18 -3.63
N PRO A 17 -11.79 7.37 -3.77
CA PRO A 17 -12.90 7.58 -4.68
C PRO A 17 -12.54 7.22 -6.13
N GLU A 18 -11.29 7.50 -6.53
CA GLU A 18 -10.80 7.27 -7.89
C GLU A 18 -10.29 5.84 -8.12
N LYS A 19 -10.30 4.98 -7.08
CA LYS A 19 -9.77 3.60 -7.12
C LYS A 19 -8.33 3.52 -7.65
N LYS A 20 -7.58 4.58 -7.43
CA LYS A 20 -6.15 4.71 -7.70
C LYS A 20 -5.53 5.58 -6.62
N LEU A 21 -4.26 5.34 -6.35
CA LEU A 21 -3.46 6.10 -5.39
C LEU A 21 -2.01 6.14 -5.85
N ALA A 22 -1.34 7.25 -5.60
CA ALA A 22 0.10 7.32 -5.70
C ALA A 22 0.77 6.48 -4.61
N LEU A 23 1.99 6.02 -4.88
CA LEU A 23 2.75 5.20 -3.92
C LEU A 23 2.91 5.86 -2.55
N ALA A 24 3.14 7.18 -2.52
CA ALA A 24 3.25 7.94 -1.27
C ALA A 24 1.94 7.98 -0.47
N GLU A 25 0.79 7.99 -1.15
CA GLU A 25 -0.52 7.97 -0.52
C GLU A 25 -0.84 6.58 0.06
N ILE A 26 -0.43 5.51 -0.63
CA ILE A 26 -0.51 4.14 -0.09
C ILE A 26 0.31 4.05 1.21
N TYR A 27 1.51 4.62 1.24
CA TYR A 27 2.31 4.65 2.47
C TYR A 27 1.62 5.41 3.60
N SER A 28 1.08 6.60 3.30
CA SER A 28 0.40 7.44 4.28
C SER A 28 -0.85 6.75 4.84
N TRP A 29 -1.67 6.14 3.97
CA TRP A 29 -2.85 5.40 4.38
C TRP A 29 -2.51 4.21 5.28
N ILE A 30 -1.51 3.40 4.90
CA ILE A 30 -1.08 2.24 5.71
C ILE A 30 -0.56 2.69 7.07
N SER A 31 0.27 3.72 7.12
CA SER A 31 0.80 4.27 8.38
C SER A 31 -0.28 4.83 9.29
N LYS A 32 -1.36 5.39 8.73
CA LYS A 32 -2.50 5.92 9.48
C LYS A 32 -3.42 4.81 10.00
N THR A 33 -3.69 3.80 9.18
CA THR A 33 -4.62 2.70 9.50
C THR A 33 -3.97 1.64 10.40
N TYR A 34 -2.67 1.41 10.23
CA TYR A 34 -1.91 0.39 10.94
C TYR A 34 -0.67 1.04 11.61
N PRO A 35 -0.80 1.61 12.82
CA PRO A 35 0.26 2.37 13.48
C PRO A 35 1.59 1.63 13.70
N TYR A 36 1.59 0.30 13.56
CA TYR A 36 2.80 -0.52 13.52
C TYR A 36 3.75 -0.12 12.37
N TYR A 37 3.21 0.25 11.21
CA TYR A 37 4.01 0.59 10.02
C TYR A 37 4.35 2.07 10.01
N ARG A 38 5.46 2.42 10.66
CA ARG A 38 5.90 3.81 10.78
C ARG A 38 6.50 4.31 9.47
N MET A 39 6.28 5.58 9.14
CA MET A 39 6.79 6.21 7.92
C MET A 39 8.32 6.23 7.80
N ASN A 40 9.08 6.10 8.89
CA ASN A 40 10.55 6.07 8.82
C ASN A 40 11.11 4.67 8.58
N ASP A 41 10.28 3.63 8.64
CA ASP A 41 10.71 2.27 8.38
C ASP A 41 10.71 1.98 6.87
N ILE A 42 11.87 1.60 6.36
CA ILE A 42 12.13 1.33 4.95
C ILE A 42 11.71 -0.10 4.58
N GLY A 43 11.76 -1.03 5.54
CA GLY A 43 11.57 -2.46 5.29
C GLY A 43 10.20 -2.76 4.70
N TRP A 44 9.13 -2.32 5.37
CA TRP A 44 7.78 -2.53 4.86
C TRP A 44 7.49 -1.74 3.58
N LYS A 45 8.06 -0.54 3.41
CA LYS A 45 7.91 0.24 2.16
C LYS A 45 8.49 -0.50 0.97
N ASN A 46 9.61 -1.20 1.15
CA ASN A 46 10.20 -2.06 0.13
C ASN A 46 9.25 -3.21 -0.21
N SER A 47 8.67 -3.87 0.81
CA SER A 47 7.67 -4.92 0.61
C SER A 47 6.44 -4.42 -0.15
N ILE A 48 5.95 -3.20 0.13
CA ILE A 48 4.83 -2.59 -0.60
C ILE A 48 5.16 -2.41 -2.08
N ARG A 49 6.33 -1.83 -2.41
CA ARG A 49 6.75 -1.66 -3.82
C ARG A 49 6.85 -3.00 -4.54
N HIS A 50 7.45 -4.00 -3.87
CA HIS A 50 7.53 -5.34 -4.41
C HIS A 50 6.15 -5.95 -4.69
N ASN A 51 5.20 -5.83 -3.77
CA ASN A 51 3.84 -6.35 -3.94
C ASN A 51 3.09 -5.65 -5.09
N LEU A 52 3.26 -4.34 -5.25
CA LEU A 52 2.66 -3.57 -6.35
C LEU A 52 3.17 -4.01 -7.74
N SER A 53 4.40 -4.50 -7.83
CA SER A 53 4.97 -5.02 -9.09
C SER A 53 4.72 -6.52 -9.28
N LEU A 54 4.61 -7.29 -8.20
CA LEU A 54 4.47 -8.74 -8.25
C LEU A 54 3.05 -9.18 -8.64
N TYR A 55 2.03 -8.53 -8.08
CA TYR A 55 0.65 -8.96 -8.26
C TYR A 55 -0.02 -8.23 -9.43
N SER A 56 -0.53 -8.99 -10.40
CA SER A 56 -1.30 -8.46 -11.55
C SER A 56 -2.59 -7.73 -11.17
N ALA A 57 -3.07 -7.92 -9.93
CA ALA A 57 -4.17 -7.16 -9.35
C ALA A 57 -3.86 -5.67 -9.18
N PHE A 58 -2.58 -5.28 -9.19
CA PHE A 58 -2.15 -3.88 -9.12
C PHE A 58 -1.54 -3.47 -10.45
N ILE A 59 -2.11 -2.46 -11.08
CA ILE A 59 -1.69 -1.97 -12.39
C ILE A 59 -1.12 -0.57 -12.21
N ARG A 60 0.10 -0.35 -12.73
CA ARG A 60 0.69 0.99 -12.79
C ARG A 60 -0.01 1.78 -13.89
N VAL A 61 -0.62 2.90 -13.51
CA VAL A 61 -1.25 3.84 -14.44
C VAL A 61 -0.20 4.90 -14.85
N PRO A 62 -0.12 5.28 -16.14
CA PRO A 62 0.75 6.36 -16.62
C PRO A 62 0.47 7.72 -15.99
#